data_AF-A0AAW2VXB7-F1
#
_entry.id   AF-A0AAW2VXB7-F1
#
_cell.length_a   1.000
_cell.length_b   1.000
_cell.length_c   1.000
_cell.angle_alpha   90.00
_cell.angle_beta   90.00
_cell.angle_gamma   90.00
#
_symmetry.space_group_name_H-M   'P 1'
#
loop_
_entity.id
_entity.type
_entity.pdbx_description
1 polymer ?
#
loop_
_entity_poly.entity_id
_entity_poly.type
_entity_poly.pdbx_seq_one_letter_code
_entity_poly.pdbx_strand_id
1 'polypeptide(L)'
;LNAMSYGKYDDMEAMLSFTELWRCRIRSIASLVRIFGRVEPVMVLHVEPDKGFVNLSKRRVSADDASACLERYNKSKHVHSMLRHVHSK
;
A
#
# COMPACT_ATOMS: atom_id res chain seq x y z
N LEU A 1 -3.96 -3.18 -6.88
CA LEU A 1 -4.60 -2.53 -5.71
C LEU A 1 -5.53 -3.55 -5.07
N ASN A 2 -5.05 -4.35 -4.13
CA ASN A 2 -5.94 -5.17 -3.30
C ASN A 2 -5.85 -4.58 -1.91
N ALA A 3 -6.76 -3.65 -1.63
CA ALA A 3 -6.97 -3.09 -0.31
C ALA A 3 -7.53 -4.20 0.59
N MET A 4 -6.91 -4.44 1.74
CA MET A 4 -7.59 -5.09 2.85
C MET A 4 -8.62 -4.09 3.37
N SER A 5 -9.88 -4.33 3.02
CA SER A 5 -11.03 -3.60 3.56
C SER A 5 -11.12 -3.86 5.07
N TYR A 6 -10.78 -2.86 5.88
CA TYR A 6 -11.42 -2.64 7.17
C TYR A 6 -12.57 -1.69 6.85
N GLY A 7 -13.82 -2.12 7.05
CA GLY A 7 -15.08 -1.52 6.56
C GLY A 7 -15.40 -0.07 6.97
N LYS A 8 -14.40 0.77 7.23
CA LYS A 8 -14.49 2.23 7.37
C LYS A 8 -13.65 3.01 6.34
N TYR A 9 -12.84 2.34 5.51
CA TYR A 9 -11.87 3.00 4.63
C TYR A 9 -11.98 2.59 3.14
N ASP A 10 -13.08 1.93 2.74
CA ASP A 10 -13.19 1.31 1.41
C ASP A 10 -13.18 2.31 0.24
N ASP A 11 -13.53 3.58 0.48
CA ASP A 11 -13.63 4.62 -0.55
C ASP A 11 -12.77 5.85 -0.22
N MET A 12 -11.60 5.66 0.42
CA MET A 12 -10.67 6.77 0.65
C MET A 12 -9.66 6.93 -0.49
N GLU A 13 -9.58 8.13 -1.03
CA GLU A 13 -8.54 8.51 -1.98
C GLU A 13 -7.20 8.64 -1.24
N ALA A 14 -6.23 7.85 -1.70
CA ALA A 14 -4.88 7.88 -1.16
C ALA A 14 -3.96 8.71 -2.06
N MET A 15 -3.29 9.70 -1.50
CA MET A 15 -2.28 10.49 -2.19
C MET A 15 -0.88 10.15 -1.68
N LEU A 16 0.05 9.98 -2.62
CA LEU A 16 1.45 9.76 -2.35
C LEU A 16 2.25 10.87 -3.03
N SER A 17 2.81 11.77 -2.23
CA SER A 17 3.59 12.89 -2.78
C SER A 17 4.91 12.42 -3.38
N PHE A 18 5.36 13.07 -4.46
CA PHE A 18 6.65 12.78 -5.09
C PHE A 18 7.84 12.86 -4.11
N THR A 19 7.78 13.80 -3.16
CA THR A 19 8.80 13.97 -2.11
C THR A 19 8.81 12.83 -1.11
N GLU A 20 7.69 12.12 -0.98
CA GLU A 20 7.49 10.99 -0.07
C GLU A 20 7.59 9.64 -0.80
N LEU A 21 7.78 9.63 -2.13
CA LEU A 21 7.91 8.41 -2.93
C LEU A 21 9.36 7.92 -3.06
N TRP A 22 10.35 8.83 -3.12
CA TRP A 22 11.73 8.47 -3.44
C TRP A 22 12.76 9.03 -2.43
N ARG A 23 13.80 8.22 -2.14
CA ARG A 23 15.02 8.66 -1.43
C ARG A 23 16.07 9.28 -2.36
N CYS A 24 16.03 8.95 -3.66
CA CYS A 24 16.96 9.43 -4.68
C CYS A 24 16.20 9.97 -5.91
N ARG A 25 16.83 10.85 -6.69
CA ARG A 25 16.23 11.51 -7.88
C ARG A 25 15.62 10.51 -8.88
N ILE A 26 14.43 10.84 -9.39
CA ILE A 26 13.74 10.06 -10.43
C ILE A 26 14.58 10.08 -11.72
N ARG A 27 14.91 8.90 -12.23
CA ARG A 27 15.67 8.77 -13.48
C ARG A 27 14.77 8.76 -14.72
N SER A 28 13.53 8.26 -14.61
CA SER A 28 12.56 8.21 -15.73
C SER A 28 11.12 7.92 -15.30
N ILE A 29 10.14 8.25 -16.16
CA ILE A 29 8.72 7.92 -15.98
C ILE A 29 8.50 6.39 -15.91
N ALA A 30 9.22 5.61 -16.70
CA ALA A 30 9.14 4.15 -16.66
C ALA A 30 9.52 3.56 -15.28
N SER A 31 10.49 4.19 -14.59
CA SER A 31 10.86 3.78 -13.23
C SER A 31 9.75 4.07 -12.20
N LEU A 32 8.89 5.05 -12.47
CA LEU A 32 7.72 5.41 -11.68
C LEU A 32 6.61 4.36 -11.85
N VAL A 33 6.27 4.02 -13.10
CA VAL A 33 5.22 3.02 -13.41
C VAL A 33 5.54 1.65 -12.83
N ARG A 34 6.83 1.25 -12.85
CA ARG A 34 7.26 -0.01 -12.23
C ARG A 34 7.00 -0.09 -10.73
N ILE A 35 6.99 1.05 -10.03
CA ILE A 35 6.75 1.11 -8.59
C ILE A 35 5.24 1.14 -8.30
N PHE A 36 4.47 1.98 -9.01
CA PHE A 36 3.01 2.01 -8.85
C PHE A 36 2.33 0.73 -9.36
N GLY A 37 2.97 -0.03 -10.24
CA GLY A 37 2.47 -1.32 -10.74
C GLY A 37 2.66 -2.50 -9.78
N ARG A 38 3.17 -2.29 -8.57
CA ARG A 38 3.45 -3.35 -7.58
C ARG A 38 2.79 -3.03 -6.24
N VAL A 39 2.57 -4.08 -5.44
CA VAL A 39 2.19 -3.90 -4.03
C VAL A 39 3.45 -3.54 -3.27
N GLU A 40 3.46 -2.37 -2.65
CA GLU A 40 4.62 -1.80 -1.97
C GLU A 40 4.20 -1.36 -0.56
N PRO A 41 5.04 -1.60 0.47
CA PRO A 41 4.78 -1.10 1.80
C PRO A 41 4.92 0.43 1.83
N VAL A 42 3.96 1.08 2.46
CA VAL A 42 3.87 2.55 2.63
C VAL A 42 3.43 2.86 4.05
N MET A 43 3.91 3.99 4.56
CA MET A 43 3.55 4.54 5.86
C MET A 43 2.43 5.56 5.70
N VAL A 44 1.45 5.54 6.61
CA VAL A 44 0.43 6.59 6.68
C VAL A 44 1.01 7.79 7.42
N LEU A 45 0.91 8.97 6.82
CA LEU A 45 1.33 10.22 7.45
C LEU A 45 0.16 10.95 8.09
N HIS A 46 -0.95 11.05 7.36
CA HIS A 46 -2.13 11.80 7.79
C HIS A 46 -3.39 11.16 7.22
N VAL A 47 -4.48 11.22 8.00
CA VAL A 47 -5.80 10.69 7.63
C VAL A 47 -6.82 11.79 7.86
N GLU A 48 -7.56 12.15 6.82
CA GLU A 48 -8.69 13.07 6.86
C GLU A 48 -9.96 12.27 6.56
N PRO A 49 -10.58 11.66 7.59
CA PRO A 49 -11.69 10.73 7.38
C PRO A 49 -12.93 11.43 6.81
N ASP A 50 -13.17 12.69 7.19
CA ASP A 50 -14.33 13.47 6.71
C ASP A 50 -14.23 13.80 5.22
N LYS A 51 -13.01 13.87 4.68
CA LYS A 51 -12.76 14.08 3.25
C LYS A 51 -12.50 12.79 2.49
N GLY A 52 -12.47 11.65 3.19
CA GLY A 52 -12.06 10.38 2.63
C GLY A 52 -10.64 10.41 2.07
N PHE A 53 -9.71 11.13 2.70
CA PHE A 53 -8.37 11.33 2.15
C PHE A 53 -7.27 10.80 3.05
N VAL A 54 -6.29 10.11 2.46
CA VAL A 54 -5.13 9.57 3.18
C VAL A 54 -3.83 9.97 2.51
N ASN A 55 -2.91 10.57 3.26
CA ASN A 55 -1.57 10.89 2.79
C ASN A 55 -0.59 9.79 3.18
N LEU A 56 0.16 9.30 2.19
CA LEU A 56 1.07 8.17 2.32
C LEU A 56 2.53 8.58 2.07
N SER A 57 3.45 7.79 2.61
CA SER A 57 4.88 7.90 2.35
C SER A 57 5.55 6.56 2.20
N LYS A 58 6.31 6.39 1.11
CA LYS A 58 7.22 5.26 0.94
C LYS A 58 8.60 5.55 1.55
N ARG A 59 9.05 6.81 1.49
CA ARG A 59 10.40 7.23 1.88
C ARG A 59 10.71 6.92 3.34
N ARG A 60 9.71 7.05 4.21
CA ARG A 60 9.82 6.90 5.67
C ARG A 60 9.70 5.46 6.16
N VAL A 61 9.38 4.51 5.28
CA VAL A 61 9.37 3.09 5.63
C VAL A 61 10.82 2.61 5.77
N SER A 62 11.16 2.00 6.91
CA SER A 62 12.47 1.37 7.13
C SER A 62 12.55 0.04 6.37
N ALA A 63 13.76 -0.49 6.14
CA ALA A 63 13.92 -1.77 5.46
C ALA A 63 13.32 -2.93 6.28
N ASP A 64 13.46 -2.86 7.62
CA ASP A 64 12.93 -3.87 8.54
C ASP A 64 11.39 -3.81 8.61
N ASP A 65 10.82 -2.60 8.66
CA ASP A 65 9.35 -2.46 8.64
C ASP A 65 8.76 -2.88 7.30
N ALA A 66 9.46 -2.60 6.20
CA ALA A 66 9.05 -3.03 4.86
C ALA A 66 8.98 -4.56 4.75
N SER A 67 10.01 -5.26 5.24
CA SER A 67 10.06 -6.73 5.20
C SER A 67 8.99 -7.35 6.08
N ALA A 68 8.81 -6.86 7.31
CA ALA A 68 7.79 -7.33 8.24
C ALA A 68 6.36 -7.07 7.71
N CYS A 69 6.12 -5.93 7.07
CA CYS A 69 4.84 -5.61 6.44
C CYS A 69 4.54 -6.57 5.28
N LEU A 70 5.53 -6.81 4.41
CA LEU A 70 5.36 -7.69 3.26
C LEU A 70 5.11 -9.14 3.68
N GLU A 71 5.78 -9.63 4.73
CA GLU A 71 5.55 -10.96 5.27
C GLU A 71 4.12 -11.12 5.79
N ARG A 72 3.64 -10.16 6.59
CA ARG A 72 2.25 -10.14 7.09
C ARG A 72 1.25 -10.11 5.95
N TYR A 73 1.47 -9.24 4.96
CA TYR A 73 0.61 -9.15 3.78
C TYR A 73 0.54 -10.47 3.01
N ASN A 74 1.67 -11.15 2.80
CA ASN A 74 1.71 -12.42 2.08
C ASN A 74 0.97 -13.53 2.84
N LYS A 75 1.13 -13.61 4.17
CA LYS A 75 0.39 -14.56 5.02
C LYS A 75 -1.12 -14.31 4.93
N SER A 76 -1.57 -13.07 5.10
CA SER A 76 -2.98 -12.70 5.01
C SER A 76 -3.56 -12.94 3.61
N LYS A 77 -2.82 -12.61 2.56
CA LYS A 77 -3.25 -12.85 1.17
C LYS A 77 -3.42 -14.34 0.87
N HIS A 78 -2.55 -15.19 1.41
CA HIS A 78 -2.64 -16.63 1.25
C HIS A 78 -3.91 -17.18 1.89
N VAL A 79 -4.17 -16.81 3.15
CA VAL A 79 -5.39 -17.19 3.87
C VAL A 79 -6.64 -16.66 3.17
N HIS A 80 -6.63 -15.39 2.72
CA HIS A 80 -7.75 -14.80 1.98
C HIS A 80 -8.06 -15.55 0.68
N SER A 81 -7.02 -16.00 -0.03
CA SER A 81 -7.18 -16.82 -1.23
C SER A 81 -7.81 -18.18 -0.92
N MET A 82 -7.42 -18.81 0.20
CA MET A 82 -8.01 -20.07 0.66
C MET A 82 -9.48 -19.88 1.03
N LEU A 83 -9.80 -18.84 1.81
CA LEU A 83 -11.16 -18.54 2.22
C LEU A 83 -12.07 -18.31 1.02
N ARG A 84 -11.64 -17.52 0.02
CA ARG A 84 -12.41 -17.35 -1.23
C ARG A 84 -12.63 -18.67 -1.97
N HIS A 85 -11.62 -19.54 -2.02
CA HIS A 85 -11.75 -20.82 -2.69
C HIS A 85 -12.75 -21.75 -1.98
N VAL A 86 -12.77 -21.75 -0.65
CA VAL A 86 -13.74 -22.50 0.15
C VAL A 86 -15.15 -21.92 0.00
N HIS A 87 -15.29 -20.60 -0.02
CA HIS A 87 -16.58 -19.92 -0.14
C HIS A 87 -17.21 -19.99 -1.55
N SER A 88 -16.42 -20.41 -2.55
CA SER A 88 -16.85 -20.59 -3.95
C SER A 88 -17.32 -22.03 -4.24
N LYS A 89 -17.19 -22.95 -3.27
CA LYS A 89 -17.79 -24.28 -3.32
C LYS A 89 -19.12 -24.29 -2.59
#